data_AF-A0A950CWP5-F1
#
_entry.id   AF-A0A950CWP5-F1
#
_cell.length_a   1.000
_cell.length_b   1.000
_cell.length_c   1.000
_cell.angle_alpha   90.00
_cell.angle_beta   90.00
_cell.angle_gamma   90.00
#
_symmetry.space_group_name_H-M   'P 1'
#
loop_
_entity.id
_entity.type
_entity.pdbx_description
1 polymer ?
#
loop_
_entity_poly.entity_id
_entity_poly.type
_entity_poly.pdbx_seq_one_letter_code
_entity_poly.pdbx_strand_id
1 'polypeptide(L)'
;MILFLLMALSAAPPCHPIQSDWIQGRDLAAAVPAFATLAPDLRIALSPVPGQPRVFHISDLRRIAAANHITADISGDACFAWPVRVLPPESIVAAMKVALGSRVSTIEFVEQSLMPAPEGPIIFPLQGLGSASDGPVLWRGYVEYADHRRFPVWARVRLSVEQQRVIATSDLTPNQAIRKDQIEAKSVAGPLTNRAFLADPEKAVGAVPRRSIAAGTPITDDMIDRPLDVQRGDWVNVIVQNGAARLEAQGIAQQSGRCGDIISVKNPKSARAFRARVTKTGMVTVVPGGPVEIVTEQSSL
;
A
#
# COMPACT_ATOMS: atom_id res chain seq x y z
N MET A 1 -1.73 35.70 60.92
CA MET A 1 -0.88 36.06 59.75
C MET A 1 -0.20 34.77 59.30
N ILE A 2 -0.81 34.06 58.34
CA ILE A 2 -0.33 32.75 57.87
C ILE A 2 0.68 33.03 56.76
N LEU A 3 1.95 32.73 57.02
CA LEU A 3 3.07 32.91 56.10
C LEU A 3 3.02 31.77 55.05
N PHE A 4 2.55 32.07 53.84
CA PHE A 4 2.67 31.16 52.69
C PHE A 4 4.13 31.09 52.27
N LEU A 5 4.79 29.97 52.59
CA LEU A 5 6.11 29.63 52.07
C LEU A 5 5.94 29.25 50.58
N LEU A 6 6.20 30.19 49.67
CA LEU A 6 6.33 29.92 48.25
C LEU A 6 7.53 28.99 48.04
N MET A 7 7.27 27.71 47.81
CA MET A 7 8.27 26.82 47.20
C MET A 7 8.58 27.38 45.81
N ALA A 8 9.74 27.99 45.65
CA ALA A 8 10.31 28.28 44.35
C ALA A 8 10.57 26.93 43.65
N LEU A 9 9.71 26.56 42.69
CA LEU A 9 10.06 25.56 41.69
C LEU A 9 11.30 26.12 40.97
N SER A 10 12.46 25.56 41.29
CA SER A 10 13.68 25.83 40.55
C SER A 10 13.46 25.30 39.14
N ALA A 11 13.14 26.20 38.21
CA ALA A 11 13.07 25.85 36.79
C ALA A 11 14.46 25.32 36.40
N ALA A 12 14.52 24.07 35.94
CA ALA A 12 15.76 23.55 35.37
C ALA A 12 16.24 24.53 34.29
N PRO A 13 17.54 24.86 34.23
CA PRO A 13 18.04 25.74 33.19
C PRO A 13 17.62 25.22 31.83
N PRO A 14 17.15 26.08 30.92
CA PRO A 14 16.73 25.65 29.59
C PRO A 14 17.90 24.92 28.92
N CYS A 15 17.66 23.69 28.49
CA CYS A 15 18.70 22.89 27.87
C CYS A 15 19.21 23.55 26.59
N HIS A 16 20.52 23.57 26.41
CA HIS A 16 21.15 24.05 25.20
C HIS A 16 20.76 23.15 24.01
N PRO A 17 20.26 23.73 22.90
CA PRO A 17 19.81 22.94 21.75
C PRO A 17 20.99 22.31 21.03
N ILE A 18 20.88 21.03 20.70
CA ILE A 18 21.88 20.31 19.89
C ILE A 18 21.37 20.07 18.47
N GLN A 19 22.30 20.01 17.52
CA GLN A 19 21.99 19.88 16.09
C GLN A 19 22.75 18.74 15.39
N SER A 20 23.59 18.01 16.13
CA SER A 20 24.44 16.95 15.57
C SER A 20 24.43 15.69 16.42
N ASP A 21 25.00 14.60 15.90
CA ASP A 21 25.15 13.32 16.60
C ASP A 21 26.09 13.38 17.82
N TRP A 22 26.87 14.46 17.94
CA TRP A 22 27.79 14.70 19.03
C TRP A 22 27.49 16.03 19.71
N ILE A 23 27.65 16.05 21.02
CA ILE A 23 27.89 17.27 21.79
C ILE A 23 29.36 17.61 21.57
N GLN A 24 29.62 18.69 20.88
CA GLN A 24 30.96 19.14 20.50
C GLN A 24 31.42 20.31 21.37
N GLY A 25 32.71 20.65 21.26
CA GLY A 25 33.30 21.72 22.04
C GLY A 25 32.57 23.06 21.87
N ARG A 26 32.04 23.35 20.68
CA ARG A 26 31.21 24.53 20.43
C ARG A 26 29.91 24.55 21.22
N ASP A 27 29.27 23.40 21.42
CA ASP A 27 28.01 23.30 22.18
C ASP A 27 28.31 23.53 23.66
N LEU A 28 29.41 22.97 24.15
CA LEU A 28 29.87 23.16 25.53
C LEU A 28 30.28 24.61 25.80
N ALA A 29 31.00 25.24 24.88
CA ALA A 29 31.38 26.65 24.93
C ALA A 29 30.16 27.58 24.93
N ALA A 30 29.13 27.25 24.16
CA ALA A 30 27.90 28.02 24.09
C ALA A 30 27.03 27.88 25.35
N ALA A 31 27.03 26.70 25.98
CA ALA A 31 26.29 26.46 27.23
C ALA A 31 27.06 26.95 28.47
N VAL A 32 28.39 26.88 28.45
CA VAL A 32 29.26 27.17 29.59
C VAL A 32 30.48 27.99 29.13
N PRO A 33 30.49 29.32 29.36
CA PRO A 33 31.53 30.22 28.84
C PRO A 33 32.98 29.86 29.19
N ALA A 34 33.19 29.11 30.28
CA ALA A 34 34.49 28.57 30.66
C ALA A 34 35.17 27.75 29.55
N PHE A 35 34.39 27.15 28.64
CA PHE A 35 34.90 26.34 27.54
C PHE A 35 35.10 27.11 26.23
N ALA A 36 35.10 28.45 26.24
CA ALA A 36 35.23 29.27 25.04
C ALA A 36 36.51 28.99 24.20
N THR A 37 37.58 28.48 24.81
CA THR A 37 38.84 28.14 24.14
C THR A 37 38.92 26.70 23.65
N LEU A 38 37.89 25.88 23.90
CA LEU A 38 37.85 24.49 23.49
C LEU A 38 37.73 24.39 21.96
N ALA A 39 38.42 23.42 21.36
CA ALA A 39 38.30 23.18 19.92
C ALA A 39 36.82 22.94 19.52
N PRO A 40 36.24 23.73 18.59
CA PRO A 40 34.80 23.71 18.30
C PRO A 40 34.23 22.35 17.85
N ASP A 41 35.06 21.53 17.23
CA ASP A 41 34.73 20.22 16.67
C ASP A 41 35.08 19.06 17.60
N LEU A 42 35.77 19.32 18.73
CA LEU A 42 36.12 18.31 19.73
C LEU A 42 34.87 17.57 20.20
N ARG A 43 34.85 16.24 20.03
CA ARG A 43 33.73 15.39 20.41
C ARG A 43 33.76 15.13 21.92
N ILE A 44 32.80 15.69 22.65
CA ILE A 44 32.71 15.57 24.11
C ILE A 44 31.92 14.32 24.49
N ALA A 45 30.74 14.14 23.90
CA ALA A 45 29.92 12.96 24.12
C ALA A 45 28.92 12.78 22.97
N LEU A 46 28.33 11.60 22.87
CA LEU A 46 27.18 11.37 21.99
C LEU A 46 26.00 12.26 22.40
N SER A 47 25.28 12.78 21.42
CA SER A 47 24.03 13.49 21.66
C SER A 47 22.97 12.56 22.27
N PRO A 48 22.13 13.06 23.19
CA PRO A 48 20.97 12.31 23.67
C PRO A 48 20.03 11.90 22.52
N VAL A 49 19.09 11.01 22.81
CA VAL A 49 17.94 10.78 21.92
C VAL A 49 16.94 11.94 22.04
N PRO A 50 16.21 12.30 20.96
CA PRO A 50 15.17 13.33 21.05
C PRO A 50 14.15 13.05 22.16
N GLY A 51 13.83 14.08 22.96
CA GLY A 51 12.92 13.98 24.10
C GLY A 51 13.55 13.54 25.43
N GLN A 52 14.84 13.16 25.45
CA GLN A 52 15.54 12.79 26.69
C GLN A 52 16.78 13.67 26.88
N PRO A 53 16.72 14.76 27.66
CA PRO A 53 17.85 15.67 27.82
C PRO A 53 19.06 14.96 28.45
N ARG A 54 20.26 15.41 28.08
CA ARG A 54 21.52 15.01 28.71
C ARG A 54 22.03 16.13 29.61
N VAL A 55 22.31 15.81 30.87
CA VAL A 55 22.90 16.75 31.82
C VAL A 55 24.35 16.34 32.08
N PHE A 56 25.27 17.29 31.93
CA PHE A 56 26.61 17.19 32.50
C PHE A 56 26.59 17.84 33.87
N HIS A 57 26.83 17.04 34.90
CA HIS A 57 26.97 17.57 36.24
C HIS A 57 28.27 18.38 36.36
N ILE A 58 28.31 19.30 37.31
CA ILE A 58 29.47 20.14 37.60
C ILE A 58 30.78 19.35 37.74
N SER A 59 30.72 18.13 38.30
CA SER A 59 31.88 17.24 38.43
C SER A 59 32.40 16.76 37.07
N ASP A 60 31.52 16.43 36.12
CA ASP A 60 31.89 16.07 34.77
C ASP A 60 32.49 17.25 34.02
N LEU A 61 31.90 18.43 34.16
CA LEU A 61 32.40 19.65 33.53
C LEU A 61 33.81 19.99 34.05
N ARG A 62 34.04 19.92 35.37
CA ARG A 62 35.38 20.12 35.94
C ARG A 62 36.39 19.09 35.44
N ARG A 63 35.97 17.83 35.28
CA ARG A 63 36.82 16.77 34.69
C ARG A 63 37.17 17.05 33.23
N ILE A 64 36.20 17.51 32.42
CA ILE A 64 36.44 17.89 31.02
C ILE A 64 37.38 19.10 30.95
N ALA A 65 37.20 20.12 31.81
CA ALA A 65 38.05 21.29 31.87
C ALA A 65 39.50 20.92 32.21
N ALA A 66 39.71 20.10 33.24
CA ALA A 66 41.03 19.62 33.63
C ALA A 66 41.72 18.83 32.49
N ALA A 67 40.98 17.94 31.80
CA ALA A 67 41.49 17.17 30.67
C ALA A 67 41.90 18.03 29.45
N ASN A 68 41.42 19.27 29.37
CA ASN A 68 41.71 20.21 28.29
C ASN A 68 42.51 21.43 28.76
N HIS A 69 43.14 21.36 29.95
CA HIS A 69 43.97 22.43 30.52
C HIS A 69 43.23 23.78 30.68
N ILE A 70 41.93 23.75 30.90
CA ILE A 70 41.11 24.96 31.13
C ILE A 70 41.09 25.27 32.61
N THR A 71 41.58 26.47 32.96
CA THR A 71 41.57 26.99 34.33
C THR A 71 40.46 28.04 34.44
N ALA A 72 39.26 27.60 34.85
CA ALA A 72 38.09 28.47 34.98
C ALA A 72 37.20 28.00 36.14
N ASP A 73 36.48 28.95 36.74
CA ASP A 73 35.47 28.62 37.75
C ASP A 73 34.20 28.09 37.06
N ILE A 74 33.84 26.85 37.38
CA ILE A 74 32.63 26.18 36.89
C ILE A 74 31.76 25.90 38.11
N SER A 75 30.59 26.53 38.13
CA SER A 75 29.70 26.62 39.30
C SER A 75 28.33 25.97 39.13
N GLY A 76 28.02 25.37 37.97
CA GLY A 76 26.73 24.74 37.71
C GLY A 76 26.78 23.60 36.69
N ASP A 77 25.63 22.93 36.55
CA ASP A 77 25.39 21.87 35.57
C ASP A 77 25.07 22.45 34.18
N ALA A 78 25.27 21.66 33.13
CA ALA A 78 24.91 22.02 31.77
C ALA A 78 23.97 20.99 31.16
N CYS A 79 22.78 21.43 30.71
CA CYS A 79 21.81 20.57 30.04
C CYS A 79 21.87 20.74 28.51
N PHE A 80 21.73 19.63 27.78
CA PHE A 80 21.73 19.58 26.32
C PHE A 80 20.54 18.73 25.84
N ALA A 81 19.79 19.21 24.85
CA ALA A 81 18.63 18.50 24.34
C ALA A 81 18.39 18.79 22.85
N TRP A 82 17.77 17.86 22.14
CA TRP A 82 17.23 18.15 20.81
C TRP A 82 16.02 19.09 20.93
N PRO A 83 15.92 20.14 20.10
CA PRO A 83 14.67 20.83 19.88
C PRO A 83 13.63 19.82 19.39
N VAL A 84 12.51 19.71 20.09
CA VAL A 84 11.41 18.81 19.71
C VAL A 84 10.08 19.53 19.74
N ARG A 85 9.17 19.13 18.85
CA ARG A 85 7.80 19.62 18.81
C ARG A 85 6.84 18.53 18.38
N VAL A 86 5.59 18.61 18.82
CA VAL A 86 4.53 17.79 18.23
C VAL A 86 4.35 18.23 16.79
N LEU A 87 4.43 17.28 15.85
CA LEU A 87 4.26 17.58 14.43
C LEU A 87 2.82 18.02 14.18
N PRO A 88 2.58 19.14 13.50
CA PRO A 88 1.22 19.56 13.24
C PRO A 88 0.63 18.73 12.06
N PRO A 89 -0.67 18.39 12.07
CA PRO A 89 -1.27 17.49 11.07
C PRO A 89 -1.05 17.92 9.62
N GLU A 90 -1.05 19.22 9.33
CA GLU A 90 -0.84 19.78 8.01
C GLU A 90 0.56 19.47 7.45
N SER A 91 1.59 19.42 8.31
CA SER A 91 2.95 19.07 7.90
C SER A 91 3.07 17.59 7.55
N ILE A 92 2.33 16.72 8.26
CA ILE A 92 2.24 15.29 7.95
C ILE A 92 1.50 15.08 6.62
N VAL A 93 0.36 15.73 6.43
CA VAL A 93 -0.42 15.64 5.19
C VAL A 93 0.40 16.17 3.99
N ALA A 94 1.18 17.25 4.17
CA ALA A 94 2.07 17.76 3.14
C ALA A 94 3.14 16.72 2.73
N ALA A 95 3.80 16.07 3.69
CA ALA A 95 4.77 15.01 3.43
C ALA A 95 4.15 13.81 2.71
N MET A 96 2.94 13.42 3.08
CA MET A 96 2.19 12.35 2.43
C MET A 96 1.83 12.69 0.97
N LYS A 97 1.42 13.94 0.69
CA LYS A 97 1.13 14.41 -0.67
C LYS A 97 2.37 14.34 -1.57
N VAL A 98 3.56 14.67 -1.03
CA VAL A 98 4.82 14.52 -1.77
C VAL A 98 5.04 13.06 -2.17
N ALA A 99 4.82 12.10 -1.26
CA ALA A 99 5.01 10.68 -1.56
C ALA A 99 3.99 10.12 -2.57
N LEU A 100 2.73 10.60 -2.52
CA LEU A 100 1.66 10.14 -3.41
C LEU A 100 1.72 10.81 -4.79
N GLY A 101 2.18 12.05 -4.88
CA GLY A 101 2.17 12.83 -6.12
C GLY A 101 0.74 13.03 -6.64
N SER A 102 0.52 12.88 -7.94
CA SER A 102 -0.78 13.03 -8.60
C SER A 102 -1.75 11.86 -8.41
N ARG A 103 -1.37 10.81 -7.66
CA ARG A 103 -2.18 9.59 -7.51
C ARG A 103 -3.31 9.70 -6.47
N VAL A 104 -3.26 10.74 -5.62
CA VAL A 104 -4.23 10.93 -4.54
C VAL A 104 -5.14 12.11 -4.84
N SER A 105 -6.44 11.92 -4.65
CA SER A 105 -7.42 13.01 -4.72
C SER A 105 -7.61 13.66 -3.34
N THR A 106 -7.78 12.86 -2.29
CA THR A 106 -8.02 13.36 -0.93
C THR A 106 -7.29 12.53 0.13
N ILE A 107 -6.77 13.22 1.15
CA ILE A 107 -6.23 12.61 2.38
C ILE A 107 -7.07 13.15 3.54
N GLU A 108 -7.88 12.30 4.15
CA GLU A 108 -8.60 12.62 5.39
C GLU A 108 -7.76 12.14 6.56
N PHE A 109 -7.37 13.07 7.41
CA PHE A 109 -6.57 12.78 8.59
C PHE A 109 -7.44 12.23 9.72
N VAL A 110 -7.01 11.15 10.37
CA VAL A 110 -7.74 10.52 11.47
C VAL A 110 -7.01 10.72 12.80
N GLU A 111 -5.77 10.23 12.89
CA GLU A 111 -4.93 10.35 14.10
C GLU A 111 -3.44 10.24 13.77
N GLN A 112 -2.58 10.59 14.71
CA GLN A 112 -1.12 10.53 14.57
C GLN A 112 -0.40 10.21 15.87
N SER A 113 0.91 9.98 15.75
CA SER A 113 1.85 10.09 16.87
C SER A 113 1.82 11.50 17.47
N LEU A 114 1.65 11.58 18.80
CA LEU A 114 1.76 12.81 19.57
C LEU A 114 3.13 12.96 20.26
N MET A 115 4.06 12.04 20.02
CA MET A 115 5.43 12.13 20.53
C MET A 115 6.12 13.36 19.89
N PRO A 116 6.69 14.28 20.69
CA PRO A 116 7.48 15.39 20.17
C PRO A 116 8.65 14.88 19.34
N ALA A 117 8.69 15.25 18.07
CA ALA A 117 9.70 14.84 17.11
C ALA A 117 10.78 15.93 16.98
N PRO A 118 12.03 15.56 16.68
CA PRO A 118 13.07 16.54 16.36
C PRO A 118 12.70 17.35 15.11
N GLU A 119 13.38 18.47 14.91
CA GLU A 119 13.27 19.22 13.67
C GLU A 119 13.97 18.50 12.51
N GLY A 120 13.35 18.54 11.33
CA GLY A 120 13.91 17.99 10.10
C GLY A 120 12.85 17.58 9.07
N PRO A 121 13.26 17.03 7.92
CA PRO A 121 12.35 16.58 6.87
C PRO A 121 11.43 15.46 7.36
N ILE A 122 10.13 15.62 7.14
CA ILE A 122 9.11 14.61 7.44
C ILE A 122 8.93 13.74 6.19
N ILE A 123 9.09 12.43 6.33
CA ILE A 123 9.07 11.49 5.21
C ILE A 123 8.09 10.36 5.50
N PHE A 124 7.11 10.18 4.60
CA PHE A 124 6.14 9.09 4.63
C PHE A 124 6.31 8.25 3.35
N PRO A 125 7.22 7.26 3.35
CA PRO A 125 7.50 6.47 2.15
C PRO A 125 6.31 5.57 1.79
N LEU A 126 6.08 5.29 0.51
CA LEU A 126 4.99 4.39 0.08
C LEU A 126 5.11 2.99 0.69
N GLN A 127 6.34 2.50 0.95
CA GLN A 127 6.58 1.22 1.60
C GLN A 127 6.06 1.20 3.06
N GLY A 128 5.93 2.37 3.69
CA GLY A 128 5.35 2.51 5.02
C GLY A 128 3.83 2.56 5.03
N LEU A 129 3.18 2.64 3.86
CA LEU A 129 1.72 2.66 3.74
C LEU A 129 1.18 1.26 3.99
N GLY A 130 0.27 1.13 4.95
CA GLY A 130 -0.41 -0.13 5.23
C GLY A 130 -1.26 -0.62 4.07
N SER A 131 -1.68 -1.87 4.14
CA SER A 131 -2.54 -2.49 3.13
C SER A 131 -3.81 -1.69 2.91
N ALA A 132 -4.27 -1.66 1.66
CA ALA A 132 -5.51 -0.99 1.28
C ALA A 132 -6.70 -1.54 2.09
N SER A 133 -7.63 -0.66 2.43
CA SER A 133 -8.77 -0.94 3.32
C SER A 133 -9.93 0.00 3.00
N ASP A 134 -11.16 -0.46 3.22
CA ASP A 134 -12.34 0.41 3.15
C ASP A 134 -12.35 1.47 4.28
N GLY A 135 -11.46 1.36 5.27
CA GLY A 135 -11.32 2.29 6.40
C GLY A 135 -9.94 2.96 6.50
N PRO A 136 -9.64 3.64 7.63
CA PRO A 136 -8.37 4.32 7.83
C PRO A 136 -7.19 3.36 7.81
N VAL A 137 -6.19 3.66 6.97
CA VAL A 137 -4.94 2.92 6.85
C VAL A 137 -3.86 3.57 7.70
N LEU A 138 -3.05 2.74 8.36
CA LEU A 138 -1.86 3.20 9.08
C LEU A 138 -0.75 3.46 8.07
N TRP A 139 -0.16 4.64 8.12
CA TRP A 139 1.03 4.98 7.36
C TRP A 139 2.17 5.28 8.33
N ARG A 140 3.27 4.54 8.19
CA ARG A 140 4.51 4.73 8.96
C ARG A 140 5.45 5.64 8.18
N GLY A 141 6.02 6.61 8.89
CA GLY A 141 6.99 7.56 8.39
C GLY A 141 8.09 7.81 9.41
N TYR A 142 8.92 8.81 9.14
CA TYR A 142 9.96 9.25 10.06
C TYR A 142 10.31 10.72 9.82
N VAL A 143 10.89 11.36 10.83
CA VAL A 143 11.62 12.62 10.67
C VAL A 143 13.10 12.29 10.53
N GLU A 144 13.74 12.75 9.47
CA GLU A 144 15.20 12.72 9.37
C GLU A 144 15.79 13.86 10.19
N TYR A 145 16.75 13.56 11.04
CA TYR A 145 17.43 14.53 11.88
C TYR A 145 18.90 14.15 12.03
N ALA A 146 19.74 15.12 12.45
CA ALA A 146 21.18 14.93 12.56
C ALA A 146 21.80 14.38 11.26
N ASP A 147 22.80 13.50 11.38
CA ASP A 147 23.42 12.81 10.24
C ASP A 147 22.63 11.54 9.91
N HIS A 148 21.52 11.71 9.18
CA HIS A 148 20.65 10.65 8.65
C HIS A 148 19.95 9.76 9.70
N ARG A 149 19.84 10.21 10.95
CA ARG A 149 19.04 9.50 11.95
C ARG A 149 17.56 9.66 11.65
N ARG A 150 16.78 8.65 12.06
CA ARG A 150 15.34 8.60 11.84
C ARG A 150 14.59 8.55 13.14
N PHE A 151 13.71 9.50 13.35
CA PHE A 151 12.76 9.50 14.45
C PHE A 151 11.41 8.97 13.92
N PRO A 152 10.93 7.79 14.37
CA PRO A 152 9.75 7.18 13.81
C PRO A 152 8.49 7.99 14.13
N VAL A 153 7.63 8.18 13.13
CA VAL A 153 6.31 8.78 13.27
C VAL A 153 5.27 7.93 12.54
N TRP A 154 4.01 8.12 12.87
CA TRP A 154 2.92 7.41 12.21
C TRP A 154 1.68 8.27 12.17
N ALA A 155 0.81 8.00 11.20
CA ALA A 155 -0.52 8.57 11.13
C ALA A 155 -1.50 7.57 10.53
N ARG A 156 -2.77 7.66 10.95
CA ARG A 156 -3.88 6.98 10.30
C ARG A 156 -4.62 7.97 9.43
N VAL A 157 -4.88 7.56 8.19
CA VAL A 157 -5.53 8.41 7.19
C VAL A 157 -6.53 7.59 6.38
N ARG A 158 -7.59 8.23 5.89
CA ARG A 158 -8.38 7.68 4.78
C ARG A 158 -7.87 8.30 3.49
N LEU A 159 -7.54 7.45 2.53
CA LEU A 159 -7.03 7.87 1.23
C LEU A 159 -8.11 7.68 0.17
N SER A 160 -8.34 8.72 -0.61
CA SER A 160 -9.07 8.64 -1.86
C SER A 160 -8.07 8.75 -3.02
N VAL A 161 -8.10 7.78 -3.93
CA VAL A 161 -7.18 7.66 -5.05
C VAL A 161 -7.96 7.63 -6.36
N GLU A 162 -7.38 8.22 -7.40
CA GLU A 162 -7.92 8.16 -8.75
C GLU A 162 -7.60 6.80 -9.36
N GLN A 163 -8.64 6.07 -9.78
CA GLN A 163 -8.50 4.74 -10.38
C GLN A 163 -9.44 4.60 -11.57
N GLN A 164 -8.97 3.91 -12.61
CA GLN A 164 -9.85 3.46 -13.69
C GLN A 164 -10.78 2.38 -13.15
N ARG A 165 -12.08 2.60 -13.29
CA ARG A 165 -13.11 1.63 -12.93
C ARG A 165 -14.11 1.50 -14.07
N VAL A 166 -14.60 0.29 -14.27
CA VAL A 166 -15.75 0.01 -15.12
C VAL A 166 -17.01 0.32 -14.33
N ILE A 167 -17.86 1.18 -14.87
CA ILE A 167 -19.09 1.65 -14.23
C ILE A 167 -20.28 1.21 -15.08
N ALA A 168 -21.34 0.75 -14.44
CA ALA A 168 -22.61 0.48 -15.12
C ALA A 168 -23.27 1.80 -15.57
N THR A 169 -23.59 1.95 -16.85
CA THR A 169 -24.30 3.12 -17.39
C THR A 169 -25.83 2.94 -17.35
N SER A 170 -26.30 1.72 -17.16
CA SER A 170 -27.70 1.33 -16.97
C SER A 170 -27.81 0.23 -15.91
N ASP A 171 -29.01 -0.04 -15.41
CA ASP A 171 -29.22 -1.17 -14.50
C ASP A 171 -28.87 -2.50 -15.20
N LEU A 172 -28.01 -3.29 -14.56
CA LEU A 172 -27.61 -4.62 -15.01
C LEU A 172 -28.38 -5.67 -14.23
N THR A 173 -29.12 -6.51 -14.93
CA THR A 173 -29.99 -7.52 -14.34
C THR A 173 -29.24 -8.85 -14.14
N PRO A 174 -29.55 -9.62 -13.09
CA PRO A 174 -29.00 -10.96 -12.92
C PRO A 174 -29.33 -11.86 -14.10
N ASN A 175 -28.44 -12.81 -14.40
CA ASN A 175 -28.61 -13.82 -15.46
C ASN A 175 -28.65 -13.27 -16.90
N GLN A 176 -28.38 -11.99 -17.11
CA GLN A 176 -28.22 -11.40 -18.44
C GLN A 176 -26.77 -11.00 -18.67
N ALA A 177 -26.24 -11.30 -19.85
CA ALA A 177 -24.88 -10.91 -20.21
C ALA A 177 -24.78 -9.38 -20.34
N ILE A 178 -23.76 -8.79 -19.70
CA ILE A 178 -23.46 -7.36 -19.78
C ILE A 178 -23.07 -7.03 -21.21
N ARG A 179 -23.75 -6.05 -21.81
CA ARG A 179 -23.40 -5.54 -23.13
C ARG A 179 -22.45 -4.34 -23.03
N LYS A 180 -21.69 -4.10 -24.10
CA LYS A 180 -20.70 -3.03 -24.17
C LYS A 180 -21.30 -1.62 -24.01
N ASP A 181 -22.55 -1.42 -24.43
CA ASP A 181 -23.28 -0.15 -24.29
C ASP A 181 -23.74 0.14 -22.85
N GLN A 182 -23.71 -0.86 -21.97
CA GLN A 182 -24.19 -0.75 -20.58
C GLN A 182 -23.07 -0.47 -19.57
N ILE A 183 -21.85 -0.28 -20.05
CA ILE A 183 -20.67 -0.03 -19.21
C ILE A 183 -19.76 1.03 -19.82
N GLU A 184 -19.02 1.72 -18.97
CA GLU A 184 -17.97 2.65 -19.38
C GLU A 184 -16.75 2.51 -18.47
N ALA A 185 -15.54 2.72 -19.00
CA ALA A 185 -14.36 2.94 -18.17
C ALA A 185 -14.23 4.43 -17.85
N LYS A 186 -14.08 4.74 -16.56
CA LYS A 186 -13.95 6.11 -16.08
C LYS A 186 -12.93 6.20 -14.97
N SER A 187 -12.15 7.29 -14.95
CA SER A 187 -11.37 7.66 -13.77
C SER A 187 -12.31 8.14 -12.69
N VAL A 188 -12.30 7.47 -11.55
CA VAL A 188 -13.09 7.88 -10.38
C VAL A 188 -12.22 7.88 -9.14
N ALA A 189 -12.39 8.93 -8.35
CA ALA A 189 -11.93 8.98 -6.97
C ALA A 189 -12.68 7.93 -6.15
N GLY A 190 -11.93 7.10 -5.42
CA GLY A 190 -12.52 6.17 -4.47
C GLY A 190 -11.54 5.79 -3.36
N PRO A 191 -12.04 5.12 -2.31
CA PRO A 191 -11.19 4.70 -1.20
C PRO A 191 -10.09 3.77 -1.71
N LEU A 192 -8.91 3.89 -1.11
CA LEU A 192 -7.83 2.92 -1.29
C LEU A 192 -8.25 1.58 -0.68
N THR A 193 -8.84 0.69 -1.47
CA THR A 193 -9.37 -0.60 -1.01
C THR A 193 -8.74 -1.79 -1.72
N ASN A 194 -8.83 -2.98 -1.08
CA ASN A 194 -8.45 -4.27 -1.66
C ASN A 194 -9.55 -4.88 -2.55
N ARG A 195 -10.71 -4.22 -2.70
CA ARG A 195 -11.74 -4.71 -3.62
C ARG A 195 -11.20 -4.73 -5.05
N ALA A 196 -11.39 -5.86 -5.72
CA ALA A 196 -11.00 -6.05 -7.11
C ALA A 196 -12.02 -5.37 -8.04
N PHE A 197 -11.88 -4.06 -8.23
CA PHE A 197 -12.62 -3.35 -9.27
C PHE A 197 -12.11 -3.73 -10.65
N LEU A 198 -13.03 -3.86 -11.60
CA LEU A 198 -12.66 -3.98 -13.00
C LEU A 198 -12.12 -2.65 -13.50
N ALA A 199 -10.95 -2.65 -14.11
CA ALA A 199 -10.36 -1.49 -14.77
C ALA A 199 -10.52 -1.51 -16.30
N ASP A 200 -10.82 -2.68 -16.86
CA ASP A 200 -10.93 -2.93 -18.30
C ASP A 200 -12.37 -3.36 -18.65
N PRO A 201 -13.12 -2.56 -19.43
CA PRO A 201 -14.47 -2.89 -19.85
C PRO A 201 -14.59 -4.23 -20.57
N GLU A 202 -13.57 -4.64 -21.32
CA GLU A 202 -13.62 -5.89 -22.10
C GLU A 202 -13.68 -7.13 -21.20
N LYS A 203 -13.25 -7.01 -19.92
CA LYS A 203 -13.43 -8.07 -18.92
C LYS A 203 -14.85 -8.18 -18.38
N ALA A 204 -15.64 -7.12 -18.49
CA ALA A 204 -17.03 -7.08 -18.06
C ALA A 204 -17.99 -7.47 -19.19
N VAL A 205 -17.66 -7.21 -20.46
CA VAL A 205 -18.51 -7.57 -21.60
C VAL A 205 -18.73 -9.09 -21.64
N GLY A 206 -19.99 -9.51 -21.76
CA GLY A 206 -20.39 -10.91 -21.76
C GLY A 206 -20.47 -11.56 -20.37
N ALA A 207 -19.89 -10.94 -19.34
CA ALA A 207 -20.05 -11.41 -17.98
C ALA A 207 -21.49 -11.28 -17.50
N VAL A 208 -21.88 -12.10 -16.54
CA VAL A 208 -23.26 -12.18 -16.05
C VAL A 208 -23.31 -11.67 -14.61
N PRO A 209 -24.10 -10.64 -14.28
CA PRO A 209 -24.25 -10.18 -12.91
C PRO A 209 -24.84 -11.27 -12.01
N ARG A 210 -24.26 -11.44 -10.82
CA ARG A 210 -24.78 -12.34 -9.78
C ARG A 210 -25.99 -11.77 -9.06
N ARG A 211 -26.10 -10.45 -9.04
CA ARG A 211 -27.16 -9.64 -8.44
C ARG A 211 -27.41 -8.42 -9.31
N SER A 212 -28.52 -7.72 -9.06
CA SER A 212 -28.79 -6.46 -9.75
C SER A 212 -27.68 -5.45 -9.44
N ILE A 213 -27.18 -4.76 -10.46
CA ILE A 213 -26.17 -3.70 -10.34
C ILE A 213 -26.81 -2.43 -10.87
N ALA A 214 -27.01 -1.44 -10.01
CA ALA A 214 -27.63 -0.18 -10.40
C ALA A 214 -26.71 0.67 -11.29
N ALA A 215 -27.31 1.48 -12.16
CA ALA A 215 -26.59 2.50 -12.91
C ALA A 215 -25.75 3.41 -11.98
N GLY A 216 -24.55 3.78 -12.44
CA GLY A 216 -23.55 4.54 -11.68
C GLY A 216 -22.69 3.72 -10.73
N THR A 217 -22.92 2.41 -10.59
CA THR A 217 -22.14 1.55 -9.69
C THR A 217 -20.86 1.07 -10.34
N PRO A 218 -19.68 1.24 -9.70
CA PRO A 218 -18.45 0.59 -10.15
C PRO A 218 -18.53 -0.93 -10.00
N ILE A 219 -18.19 -1.66 -11.05
CA ILE A 219 -18.27 -3.13 -11.10
C ILE A 219 -17.02 -3.73 -10.47
N THR A 220 -17.22 -4.67 -9.55
CA THR A 220 -16.17 -5.50 -8.95
C THR A 220 -16.26 -6.95 -9.44
N ASP A 221 -15.13 -7.66 -9.40
CA ASP A 221 -15.03 -9.06 -9.82
C ASP A 221 -16.02 -9.98 -9.09
N ASP A 222 -16.34 -9.71 -7.82
CA ASP A 222 -17.29 -10.51 -7.04
C ASP A 222 -18.77 -10.30 -7.44
N MET A 223 -19.06 -9.24 -8.19
CA MET A 223 -20.42 -8.93 -8.65
C MET A 223 -20.81 -9.68 -9.92
N ILE A 224 -19.83 -10.21 -10.66
CA ILE A 224 -20.04 -10.82 -11.98
C ILE A 224 -19.48 -12.24 -12.05
N ASP A 225 -20.13 -13.07 -12.84
CA ASP A 225 -19.59 -14.34 -13.31
C ASP A 225 -19.04 -14.17 -14.71
N ARG A 226 -17.80 -14.61 -14.92
CA ARG A 226 -17.24 -14.66 -16.27
C ARG A 226 -18.14 -15.52 -17.17
N PRO A 227 -18.29 -15.13 -18.45
CA PRO A 227 -19.11 -15.88 -19.39
C PRO A 227 -18.69 -17.34 -19.45
N LEU A 228 -19.65 -18.22 -19.73
CA LEU A 228 -19.36 -19.60 -20.11
C LEU A 228 -18.69 -19.56 -21.50
N ASP A 229 -17.56 -20.24 -21.64
CA ASP A 229 -16.86 -20.35 -22.93
C ASP A 229 -17.62 -21.27 -23.90
N VAL A 230 -18.41 -22.19 -23.36
CA VAL A 230 -19.30 -23.07 -24.10
C VAL A 230 -20.60 -23.22 -23.32
N GLN A 231 -21.75 -23.03 -23.96
CA GLN A 231 -23.06 -23.33 -23.40
C GLN A 231 -23.57 -24.69 -23.89
N ARG A 232 -24.41 -25.35 -23.09
CA ARG A 232 -25.13 -26.55 -23.53
C ARG A 232 -25.96 -26.23 -24.76
N GLY A 233 -25.77 -27.01 -25.82
CA GLY A 233 -26.42 -26.86 -27.11
C GLY A 233 -25.54 -26.18 -28.16
N ASP A 234 -24.44 -25.55 -27.75
CA ASP A 234 -23.53 -24.86 -28.68
C ASP A 234 -22.84 -25.85 -29.63
N TRP A 235 -22.68 -25.41 -30.86
CA TRP A 235 -21.73 -26.01 -31.78
C TRP A 235 -20.31 -25.62 -31.37
N VAL A 236 -19.46 -26.62 -31.14
CA VAL A 236 -18.08 -26.44 -30.73
C VAL A 236 -17.12 -27.05 -31.74
N ASN A 237 -16.00 -26.38 -31.97
CA ASN A 237 -14.89 -26.95 -32.71
C ASN A 237 -14.09 -27.87 -31.78
N VAL A 238 -14.04 -29.14 -32.13
CA VAL A 238 -13.40 -30.22 -31.38
C VAL A 238 -12.03 -30.48 -31.99
N ILE A 239 -10.97 -30.20 -31.24
CA ILE A 239 -9.61 -30.57 -31.59
C ILE A 239 -9.31 -31.95 -31.02
N VAL A 240 -8.91 -32.87 -31.88
CA VAL A 240 -8.35 -34.16 -31.50
C VAL A 240 -6.85 -34.12 -31.81
N GLN A 241 -6.01 -34.32 -30.81
CA GLN A 241 -4.57 -34.36 -31.00
C GLN A 241 -4.00 -35.69 -30.50
N ASN A 242 -3.26 -36.37 -31.36
CA ASN A 242 -2.51 -37.59 -31.02
C ASN A 242 -1.10 -37.51 -31.63
N GLY A 243 -0.09 -37.26 -30.78
CA GLY A 243 1.26 -36.96 -31.25
C GLY A 243 1.29 -35.71 -32.14
N ALA A 244 1.81 -35.88 -33.36
CA ALA A 244 1.86 -34.83 -34.39
C ALA A 244 0.55 -34.68 -35.20
N ALA A 245 -0.38 -35.63 -35.10
CA ALA A 245 -1.64 -35.56 -35.83
C ALA A 245 -2.65 -34.67 -35.09
N ARG A 246 -3.23 -33.70 -35.82
CA ARG A 246 -4.31 -32.81 -35.34
C ARG A 246 -5.48 -32.90 -36.30
N LEU A 247 -6.66 -33.23 -35.76
CA LEU A 247 -7.92 -33.27 -36.48
C LEU A 247 -8.90 -32.28 -35.85
N GLU A 248 -9.70 -31.62 -36.69
CA GLU A 248 -10.76 -30.72 -36.25
C GLU A 248 -12.12 -31.28 -36.68
N ALA A 249 -13.09 -31.30 -35.78
CA ALA A 249 -14.42 -31.82 -36.02
C ALA A 249 -15.47 -30.94 -35.32
N GLN A 250 -16.71 -30.97 -35.81
CA GLN A 250 -17.82 -30.28 -35.17
C GLN A 250 -18.48 -31.18 -34.11
N GLY A 251 -18.80 -30.61 -32.96
CA GLY A 251 -19.53 -31.27 -31.87
C GLY A 251 -20.63 -30.38 -31.30
N ILE A 252 -21.59 -30.98 -30.61
CA ILE A 252 -22.64 -30.26 -29.89
C ILE A 252 -22.41 -30.43 -28.39
N ALA A 253 -22.14 -29.33 -27.68
CA ALA A 253 -21.94 -29.35 -26.24
C ALA A 253 -23.18 -29.86 -25.50
N GLN A 254 -23.02 -30.87 -24.66
CA GLN A 254 -24.11 -31.40 -23.82
C GLN A 254 -24.10 -30.77 -22.42
N GLN A 255 -23.01 -30.11 -22.05
CA GLN A 255 -22.84 -29.38 -20.80
C GLN A 255 -22.20 -28.02 -21.10
N SER A 256 -22.55 -27.03 -20.29
CA SER A 256 -21.85 -25.75 -20.30
C SER A 256 -20.52 -25.86 -19.55
N GLY A 257 -19.52 -25.06 -19.92
CA GLY A 257 -18.23 -25.03 -19.25
C GLY A 257 -17.41 -23.80 -19.58
N ARG A 258 -16.46 -23.48 -18.70
CA ARG A 258 -15.43 -22.47 -18.87
C ARG A 258 -14.13 -23.12 -19.33
N CYS A 259 -13.20 -22.33 -19.86
CA CYS A 259 -11.87 -22.78 -20.22
C CYS A 259 -11.22 -23.56 -19.07
N GLY A 260 -10.75 -24.77 -19.38
CA GLY A 260 -10.22 -25.74 -18.42
C GLY A 260 -11.24 -26.79 -17.98
N ASP A 261 -12.55 -26.53 -18.04
CA ASP A 261 -13.58 -27.49 -17.65
C ASP A 261 -13.65 -28.67 -18.63
N ILE A 262 -13.94 -29.86 -18.11
CA ILE A 262 -14.23 -31.03 -18.92
C ILE A 262 -15.74 -31.13 -19.09
N ILE A 263 -16.21 -31.00 -20.32
CA ILE A 263 -17.63 -31.08 -20.68
C ILE A 263 -17.91 -32.31 -21.54
N SER A 264 -19.14 -32.83 -21.47
CA SER A 264 -19.66 -33.82 -22.40
C SER A 264 -20.02 -33.15 -23.73
N VAL A 265 -19.56 -33.72 -24.84
CA VAL A 265 -19.81 -33.23 -26.21
C VAL A 265 -20.36 -34.39 -27.04
N LYS A 266 -21.42 -34.14 -27.81
CA LYS A 266 -22.04 -35.12 -28.71
C LYS A 266 -21.50 -34.93 -30.12
N ASN A 267 -21.04 -36.01 -30.75
CA ASN A 267 -20.78 -36.00 -32.18
C ASN A 267 -22.12 -36.05 -32.94
N PRO A 268 -22.44 -35.06 -33.79
CA PRO A 268 -23.71 -35.02 -34.52
C PRO A 268 -23.85 -36.16 -35.55
N LYS A 269 -22.74 -36.65 -36.13
CA LYS A 269 -22.75 -37.74 -37.12
C LYS A 269 -22.99 -39.11 -36.49
N SER A 270 -22.32 -39.41 -35.38
CA SER A 270 -22.39 -40.74 -34.74
C SER A 270 -23.38 -40.83 -33.58
N ALA A 271 -23.93 -39.69 -33.16
CA ALA A 271 -24.75 -39.52 -31.95
C ALA A 271 -24.06 -39.90 -30.62
N ARG A 272 -22.80 -40.34 -30.62
CA ARG A 272 -22.04 -40.71 -29.41
C ARG A 272 -21.54 -39.47 -28.67
N ALA A 273 -21.53 -39.56 -27.35
CA ALA A 273 -20.97 -38.53 -26.47
C ALA A 273 -19.55 -38.88 -26.02
N PHE A 274 -18.69 -37.88 -25.92
CA PHE A 274 -17.31 -38.00 -25.44
C PHE A 274 -16.95 -36.80 -24.55
N ARG A 275 -15.86 -36.92 -23.79
CA ARG A 275 -15.39 -35.85 -22.90
C ARG A 275 -14.34 -35.00 -23.61
N ALA A 276 -14.50 -33.68 -23.51
CA ALA A 276 -13.54 -32.73 -24.05
C ALA A 276 -13.31 -31.60 -23.05
N ARG A 277 -12.09 -31.09 -22.98
CA ARG A 277 -11.71 -29.93 -22.18
C ARG A 277 -11.96 -28.67 -22.99
N VAL A 278 -12.68 -27.70 -22.43
CA VAL A 278 -12.83 -26.38 -23.06
C VAL A 278 -11.47 -25.68 -23.06
N THR A 279 -11.07 -25.15 -24.21
CA THR A 279 -9.74 -24.52 -24.40
C THR A 279 -9.83 -23.02 -24.68
N LYS A 280 -10.95 -22.58 -25.25
CA LYS A 280 -11.38 -21.18 -25.39
C LYS A 280 -12.85 -21.19 -25.80
N THR A 281 -13.43 -20.00 -25.98
CA THR A 281 -14.82 -19.85 -26.43
C THR A 281 -15.11 -20.67 -27.70
N GLY A 282 -16.11 -21.54 -27.64
CA GLY A 282 -16.53 -22.41 -28.74
C GLY A 282 -15.53 -23.51 -29.15
N MET A 283 -14.45 -23.74 -28.40
CA MET A 283 -13.41 -24.71 -28.78
C MET A 283 -13.06 -25.66 -27.64
N VAL A 284 -13.02 -26.95 -27.94
CA VAL A 284 -12.75 -28.02 -26.98
C VAL A 284 -11.67 -28.96 -27.51
N THR A 285 -10.90 -29.59 -26.62
CA THR A 285 -9.92 -30.62 -26.97
C THR A 285 -10.28 -31.93 -26.29
N VAL A 286 -10.29 -33.04 -27.05
CA VAL A 286 -10.67 -34.36 -26.51
C VAL A 286 -9.71 -34.79 -25.39
N VAL A 287 -10.25 -35.28 -24.28
CA VAL A 287 -9.45 -35.84 -23.18
C VAL A 287 -9.25 -37.34 -23.45
N PRO A 288 -8.01 -37.85 -23.51
CA PRO A 288 -7.75 -39.28 -23.70
C PRO A 288 -8.33 -40.10 -22.54
N GLY A 289 -9.19 -41.10 -22.83
CA GLY A 289 -9.74 -41.98 -21.78
C GLY A 289 -11.12 -42.61 -22.01
N GLY A 290 -11.66 -42.63 -23.24
CA GLY A 290 -12.90 -43.35 -23.58
C GLY A 290 -12.93 -43.72 -25.07
N PRO A 291 -13.79 -44.67 -25.50
CA PRO A 291 -13.74 -45.22 -26.86
C PRO A 291 -14.14 -44.14 -27.89
N VAL A 292 -13.14 -43.55 -28.53
CA VAL A 292 -13.32 -42.70 -29.71
C VAL A 292 -13.16 -43.57 -30.95
N GLU A 293 -14.23 -44.26 -31.34
CA GLU A 293 -14.31 -44.84 -32.69
C GLU A 293 -14.67 -43.72 -33.67
N ILE A 294 -13.67 -43.30 -34.45
CA ILE A 294 -13.86 -42.42 -35.59
C ILE A 294 -14.26 -43.31 -36.76
N VAL A 295 -15.54 -43.24 -37.16
CA VAL A 295 -15.95 -43.80 -38.46
C VAL A 295 -15.39 -42.86 -39.53
N THR A 296 -14.37 -43.33 -40.23
CA THR A 296 -13.83 -42.68 -41.42
C THR A 296 -14.71 -43.04 -42.61
N GLU A 297 -15.20 -42.02 -43.30
CA GLU A 297 -15.95 -42.13 -44.54
C GLU A 297 -14.94 -42.48 -45.65
N GLN A 298 -14.90 -43.74 -46.09
CA GLN A 298 -14.22 -44.10 -47.33
C GLN A 298 -15.08 -43.58 -48.49
N SER A 299 -14.62 -42.52 -49.14
CA SER A 299 -15.10 -42.15 -50.47
C SER A 299 -14.76 -43.28 -51.44
N SER A 300 -15.79 -43.91 -51.98
CA SER A 300 -15.73 -44.83 -53.11
C SER A 300 -15.37 -44.08 -54.40
N LEU A 301 -14.29 -44.53 -55.03
CA LEU A 301 -14.14 -44.63 -56.48
C LEU A 301 -13.83 -46.09 -56.81
#